data_AF-A0A4R4URJ5-F1
#
_entry.id   AF-A0A4R4URJ5-F1
#
_cell.length_a   1.000
_cell.length_b   1.000
_cell.length_c   1.000
_cell.angle_alpha   90.00
_cell.angle_beta   90.00
_cell.angle_gamma   90.00
#
_symmetry.space_group_name_H-M   'P 1'
#
loop_
_entity.id
_entity.type
_entity.pdbx_description
1 polymer ?
#
loop_
_entity_poly.entity_id
_entity_poly.type
_entity_poly.pdbx_seq_one_letter_code
_entity_poly.pdbx_strand_id
1 'polypeptide(L)'
;MTLAGIPAANIVLIEVGLGIGAGVFLINPRDPVMWSIAGGIALLALIIALLRRRGRWFTQWFGLVLEYRGRNHTRASQPANVDVAEPAEDKDGDGIIGPDENHRVALLRLVVEDLVIARTQDHDRNPVGMSWHNGKWTAVLMVEPTPSLLNPVDNAPNLPLGVLVPCLEDRGVVLDAIQVIWHCYPGSAALPSNSPALNSYLEVLGRLPAAARRTTWIAVRLDPQRCAKAVGERGGGVLGAQRALIGALSRVRSSLEQRGIPARPLDPDELLQAGISSAELHSVLGSQRPVGLKERWDGVTAGGVGHSSYAITSWPNQMNDSLNALTGIRALSTSIALSVSPVGEENEVGLRGLVRVSARTPAELDTADARLKAISNRLGLTLTPLRGSQLAGYAATLPLGGAA
;
A
#
# COMPACT_ATOMS: atom_id res chain seq x y z
N MET A 1 15.11 11.51 -5.86
CA MET A 1 15.87 12.75 -5.62
C MET A 1 15.21 13.90 -6.36
N THR A 2 14.80 14.92 -5.63
CA THR A 2 14.22 16.17 -6.14
C THR A 2 15.10 17.30 -5.63
N LEU A 3 15.63 18.15 -6.52
CA LEU A 3 16.28 19.40 -6.12
C LEU A 3 15.27 20.52 -6.29
N ALA A 4 15.04 21.31 -5.24
CA ALA A 4 14.15 22.48 -5.25
C ALA A 4 12.73 22.21 -5.81
N GLY A 5 12.17 21.02 -5.57
CA GLY A 5 10.84 20.62 -6.04
C GLY A 5 10.76 20.17 -7.51
N ILE A 6 11.89 20.18 -8.23
CA ILE A 6 12.01 19.68 -9.61
C ILE A 6 12.67 18.28 -9.59
N PRO A 7 12.13 17.28 -10.33
CA PRO A 7 12.75 15.96 -10.43
C PRO A 7 14.12 16.05 -11.11
N ALA A 8 15.10 15.29 -10.62
CA ALA A 8 16.45 15.25 -11.21
C ALA A 8 16.43 14.95 -12.72
N ALA A 9 15.49 14.12 -13.19
CA ALA A 9 15.33 13.82 -14.61
C ALA A 9 15.01 15.06 -15.48
N ASN A 10 14.34 16.08 -14.94
CA ASN A 10 14.04 17.31 -15.67
C ASN A 10 15.31 18.15 -15.83
N ILE A 11 16.14 18.18 -14.79
CA ILE A 11 17.43 18.88 -14.81
C ILE A 11 18.33 18.24 -15.86
N VAL A 12 18.45 16.91 -15.83
CA VAL A 12 19.22 16.15 -16.84
C VAL A 12 18.67 16.39 -18.24
N LEU A 13 17.35 16.45 -18.44
CA LEU A 13 16.76 16.72 -19.74
C LEU A 13 17.15 18.12 -20.27
N ILE A 14 17.19 19.13 -19.40
CA ILE A 14 17.62 20.49 -19.75
C ILE A 14 19.11 20.49 -20.09
N GLU A 15 19.95 19.85 -19.27
CA GLU A 15 21.40 19.75 -19.51
C GLU A 15 21.72 19.05 -20.83
N VAL A 16 21.05 17.92 -21.11
CA VAL A 16 21.20 17.20 -22.39
C VAL A 16 20.70 18.04 -23.56
N GLY A 17 19.56 18.72 -23.41
CA GLY A 17 19.04 19.62 -24.45
C GLY A 17 19.99 20.77 -24.78
N LEU A 18 20.58 21.40 -23.76
CA LEU A 18 21.59 22.43 -23.92
C LEU A 18 22.89 21.88 -24.52
N GLY A 19 23.32 20.69 -24.10
CA GLY A 19 24.51 20.02 -24.62
C GLY A 19 24.39 19.67 -26.11
N ILE A 20 23.24 19.11 -26.52
CA ILE A 20 22.95 18.83 -27.93
C ILE A 20 22.87 20.13 -28.73
N GLY A 21 22.18 21.16 -28.21
CA GLY A 21 22.11 22.47 -28.84
C GLY A 21 23.49 23.10 -29.05
N ALA A 22 24.36 23.06 -28.05
CA ALA A 22 25.73 23.53 -28.14
C ALA A 22 26.56 22.71 -29.15
N GLY A 23 26.38 21.39 -29.17
CA GLY A 23 27.02 20.52 -30.17
C GLY A 23 26.64 20.87 -31.60
N VAL A 24 25.35 21.10 -31.87
CA VAL A 24 24.86 21.53 -33.20
C VAL A 24 25.41 22.90 -33.58
N PHE A 25 25.47 23.83 -32.63
CA PHE A 25 26.07 25.15 -32.84
C PHE A 25 27.56 25.08 -33.21
N LEU A 26 28.33 24.18 -32.59
CA LEU A 26 29.76 24.03 -32.83
C LEU A 26 30.11 23.44 -34.21
N ILE A 27 29.17 22.76 -34.89
CA ILE A 27 29.40 22.21 -36.23
C ILE A 27 29.61 23.32 -37.26
N ASN A 28 28.81 24.39 -37.20
CA ASN A 28 28.99 25.56 -38.07
C ASN A 28 28.43 26.84 -37.41
N PRO A 29 29.25 27.55 -36.61
CA PRO A 29 28.77 28.66 -35.79
C PRO A 29 28.40 29.92 -36.59
N ARG A 30 28.74 29.98 -37.88
CA ARG A 30 28.44 31.11 -38.78
C ARG A 30 27.11 30.98 -39.53
N ASP A 31 26.47 29.82 -39.48
CA ASP A 31 25.20 29.57 -40.17
C ASP A 31 24.00 29.94 -39.27
N PRO A 32 23.16 30.93 -39.66
CA PRO A 32 21.97 31.31 -38.89
C PRO A 32 20.91 30.20 -38.80
N VAL A 33 20.93 29.22 -39.72
CA VAL A 33 20.05 28.05 -39.65
C VAL A 33 20.42 27.17 -38.47
N MET A 34 21.72 26.99 -38.20
CA MET A 34 22.21 26.18 -37.07
C MET A 34 21.85 26.81 -35.71
N TRP A 35 21.86 28.14 -35.61
CA TRP A 35 21.35 28.87 -34.43
C TRP A 35 19.88 28.58 -34.18
N SER A 36 19.07 28.57 -35.23
CA SER A 36 17.63 28.32 -35.13
C SER A 36 17.34 26.89 -34.69
N ILE A 37 18.11 25.91 -35.20
CA ILE A 37 17.98 24.51 -34.81
C ILE A 37 18.44 24.31 -33.37
N ALA A 38 19.61 24.84 -32.98
CA ALA A 38 20.12 24.74 -31.61
C ALA A 38 19.17 25.38 -30.58
N GLY A 39 18.68 26.59 -30.88
CA GLY A 39 17.67 27.26 -30.07
C GLY A 39 16.36 26.48 -30.00
N GLY A 40 15.93 25.88 -31.11
CA GLY A 40 14.74 25.03 -31.18
C GLY A 40 14.86 23.78 -30.30
N ILE A 41 16.01 23.10 -30.32
CA ILE A 41 16.27 21.91 -29.49
C ILE A 41 16.28 22.29 -28.00
N ALA A 42 16.98 23.36 -27.63
CA ALA A 42 17.03 23.83 -26.25
C ALA A 42 15.64 24.27 -25.74
N LEU A 43 14.88 24.99 -26.57
CA LEU A 43 13.52 25.43 -26.25
C LEU A 43 12.58 24.22 -26.11
N LEU A 44 12.67 23.24 -27.01
CA LEU A 44 11.88 22.02 -26.92
C LEU A 44 12.19 21.22 -25.66
N ALA A 45 13.47 21.06 -25.31
CA ALA A 45 13.89 20.40 -24.08
C ALA A 45 13.36 21.13 -22.83
N LEU A 46 13.41 22.46 -22.84
CA LEU A 46 12.83 23.30 -21.78
C LEU A 46 11.32 23.11 -21.66
N ILE A 47 10.59 23.13 -22.79
CA ILE A 47 9.14 22.91 -22.83
C ILE A 47 8.81 21.53 -22.26
N ILE A 48 9.50 20.47 -22.69
CA ILE A 48 9.25 19.10 -22.20
C ILE A 48 9.58 18.97 -20.71
N ALA A 49 10.68 19.59 -20.24
CA ALA A 49 11.08 19.56 -18.84
C ALA A 49 10.10 20.31 -17.93
N LEU A 50 9.48 21.38 -18.41
CA LEU A 50 8.51 22.17 -17.66
C LEU A 50 7.05 21.71 -17.85
N LEU A 51 6.79 20.82 -18.82
CA LEU A 51 5.46 20.34 -19.10
C LEU A 51 4.92 19.52 -17.92
N ARG A 52 3.82 20.00 -17.35
CA ARG A 52 3.11 19.32 -16.26
C ARG A 52 1.81 18.72 -16.77
N ARG A 53 1.63 17.41 -16.60
CA ARG A 53 0.43 16.69 -17.05
C ARG A 53 -0.21 15.96 -15.87
N ARG A 54 -1.45 16.31 -15.54
CA ARG A 54 -2.25 15.68 -14.45
C ARG A 54 -1.52 15.59 -13.11
N GLY A 55 -0.85 16.68 -12.72
CA GLY A 55 -0.15 16.79 -11.43
C GLY A 55 1.28 16.25 -11.40
N ARG A 56 1.73 15.49 -12.41
CA ARG A 56 3.10 14.96 -12.53
C ARG A 56 3.91 15.68 -13.61
N TRP A 57 5.23 15.67 -13.48
CA TRP A 57 6.14 16.16 -14.51
C TRP A 57 6.18 15.19 -15.70
N PHE A 58 6.31 15.70 -16.94
CA PHE A 58 6.26 14.85 -18.14
C PHE A 58 7.33 13.74 -18.14
N THR A 59 8.53 14.04 -17.67
CA THR A 59 9.65 13.07 -17.49
C THR A 59 9.29 11.92 -16.55
N GLN A 60 8.65 12.21 -15.42
CA GLN A 60 8.17 11.21 -14.46
C GLN A 60 7.07 10.36 -15.08
N TRP A 61 6.14 10.99 -15.81
CA TRP A 61 5.10 10.28 -16.53
C TRP A 61 5.68 9.37 -17.61
N PHE A 62 6.65 9.86 -18.38
CA PHE A 62 7.32 9.10 -19.45
C PHE A 62 8.12 7.92 -18.88
N GLY A 63 8.89 8.13 -17.81
CA GLY A 63 9.61 7.06 -17.12
C GLY A 63 8.66 5.99 -16.60
N LEU A 64 7.55 6.38 -15.99
CA LEU A 64 6.53 5.44 -15.52
C LEU A 64 5.86 4.68 -16.67
N VAL A 65 5.58 5.34 -17.80
CA VAL A 65 5.06 4.65 -19.00
C VAL A 65 6.07 3.65 -19.54
N LEU A 66 7.36 3.98 -19.55
CA LEU A 66 8.42 3.10 -20.04
C LEU A 66 8.59 1.89 -19.12
N GLU A 67 8.64 2.11 -17.81
CA GLU A 67 8.70 1.07 -16.79
C GLU A 67 7.48 0.15 -16.85
N TYR A 68 6.29 0.74 -16.94
CA TYR A 68 5.04 0.00 -17.12
C TYR A 68 5.12 -0.84 -18.40
N ARG A 69 5.49 -0.27 -19.56
CA ARG A 69 5.61 -1.03 -20.82
C ARG A 69 6.64 -2.14 -20.78
N GLY A 70 7.72 -1.98 -20.01
CA GLY A 70 8.81 -2.95 -19.93
C GLY A 70 8.55 -4.14 -19.01
N ARG A 71 7.59 -4.04 -18.07
CA ARG A 71 7.33 -5.10 -17.09
C ARG A 71 6.25 -6.09 -17.54
N ASN A 72 6.26 -7.28 -16.94
CA ASN A 72 5.20 -8.25 -17.14
C ASN A 72 3.95 -7.83 -16.34
N HIS A 73 2.80 -7.80 -17.02
CA HIS A 73 1.52 -7.36 -16.45
C HIS A 73 0.63 -8.52 -16.02
N THR A 74 1.04 -9.74 -16.32
CA THR A 74 0.26 -10.93 -16.04
C THR A 74 1.06 -11.87 -15.14
N ARG A 75 0.43 -12.35 -14.09
CA ARG A 75 0.97 -13.36 -13.17
C ARG A 75 -0.05 -14.48 -13.02
N ALA A 76 0.42 -15.67 -12.72
CA ALA A 76 -0.44 -16.80 -12.45
C ALA A 76 0.15 -17.59 -11.27
N SER A 77 -0.72 -17.97 -10.34
CA SER A 77 -0.43 -18.96 -9.32
C SER A 77 -0.95 -20.29 -9.84
N GLN A 78 -0.09 -21.30 -9.85
CA GLN A 78 -0.51 -22.66 -10.13
C GLN A 78 -1.33 -23.18 -8.94
N PRO A 79 -2.29 -24.09 -9.18
CA PRO A 79 -2.94 -24.80 -8.09
C PRO A 79 -1.87 -25.55 -7.31
N ALA A 80 -1.77 -25.27 -6.01
CA ALA A 80 -0.88 -26.04 -5.15
C ALA A 80 -1.56 -27.39 -4.88
N ASN A 81 -0.79 -28.49 -4.92
CA ASN A 81 -1.23 -29.81 -4.43
C ASN A 81 -1.30 -29.85 -2.88
N VAL A 82 -1.38 -28.68 -2.24
CA VAL A 82 -1.31 -28.50 -0.79
C VAL A 82 -2.71 -28.28 -0.26
N ASP A 83 -3.05 -28.96 0.83
CA ASP A 83 -4.35 -28.86 1.46
C ASP A 83 -4.61 -27.43 1.98
N VAL A 84 -5.76 -26.89 1.61
CA VAL A 84 -6.15 -25.50 1.90
C VAL A 84 -6.32 -25.24 3.39
N ALA A 85 -6.66 -26.29 4.13
CA ALA A 85 -6.87 -26.26 5.57
C ALA A 85 -5.60 -26.53 6.37
N GLU A 86 -4.45 -26.80 5.71
CA GLU A 86 -3.21 -27.00 6.45
C GLU A 86 -2.80 -25.70 7.16
N PRO A 87 -2.52 -25.79 8.47
CA PRO A 87 -1.99 -24.66 9.23
C PRO A 87 -0.67 -24.19 8.61
N ALA A 88 -0.28 -22.96 8.93
CA ALA A 88 1.00 -22.39 8.52
C ALA A 88 2.13 -23.05 9.33
N GLU A 89 2.37 -24.34 9.09
CA GLU A 89 3.47 -25.09 9.67
C GLU A 89 4.72 -24.93 8.80
N ASP A 90 5.85 -24.77 9.50
CA ASP A 90 7.18 -24.78 8.92
C ASP A 90 7.58 -26.25 8.74
N LYS A 91 7.55 -26.73 7.50
CA LYS A 91 7.79 -28.14 7.19
C LYS A 91 9.28 -28.49 7.22
N ASP A 92 10.14 -27.52 6.95
CA ASP A 92 11.59 -27.69 6.81
C ASP A 92 12.35 -27.40 8.12
N GLY A 93 11.70 -26.79 9.10
CA GLY A 93 12.24 -26.49 10.43
C GLY A 93 13.15 -25.24 10.46
N ASP A 94 13.12 -24.41 9.41
CA ASP A 94 13.97 -23.22 9.27
C ASP A 94 13.28 -21.91 9.72
N GLY A 95 12.04 -22.01 10.19
CA GLY A 95 11.19 -20.92 10.64
C GLY A 95 10.55 -20.12 9.51
N ILE A 96 10.66 -20.57 8.26
CA ILE A 96 10.17 -19.90 7.06
C ILE A 96 9.05 -20.74 6.44
N ILE A 97 8.05 -20.07 5.87
CA ILE A 97 6.90 -20.67 5.20
C ILE A 97 6.87 -20.12 3.78
N GLY A 98 7.28 -20.97 2.84
CA GLY A 98 7.33 -20.68 1.41
C GLY A 98 6.00 -20.89 0.66
N PRO A 99 5.96 -20.54 -0.64
CA PRO A 99 4.80 -20.81 -1.50
C PRO A 99 4.58 -22.29 -1.75
N ASP A 100 5.63 -23.12 -1.68
CA ASP A 100 5.54 -24.57 -1.90
C ASP A 100 4.97 -25.30 -0.67
N GLU A 101 5.07 -24.69 0.51
CA GLU A 101 4.58 -25.23 1.77
C GLU A 101 3.14 -24.81 2.07
N ASN A 102 2.73 -23.59 1.69
CA ASN A 102 1.40 -23.08 1.97
C ASN A 102 0.75 -22.38 0.76
N HIS A 103 -0.43 -22.86 0.36
CA HIS A 103 -1.19 -22.31 -0.77
C HIS A 103 -1.52 -20.81 -0.62
N ARG A 104 -1.72 -20.32 0.62
CA ARG A 104 -1.99 -18.89 0.86
C ARG A 104 -0.78 -18.04 0.48
N VAL A 105 0.44 -18.49 0.75
CA VAL A 105 1.67 -17.78 0.35
C VAL A 105 1.77 -17.74 -1.17
N ALA A 106 1.54 -18.87 -1.85
CA ALA A 106 1.55 -18.95 -3.32
C ALA A 106 0.56 -17.97 -3.97
N LEU A 107 -0.67 -17.88 -3.44
CA LEU A 107 -1.67 -16.93 -3.93
C LEU A 107 -1.29 -15.48 -3.64
N LEU A 108 -0.80 -15.18 -2.44
CA LEU A 108 -0.39 -13.82 -2.07
C LEU A 108 0.81 -13.33 -2.88
N ARG A 109 1.66 -14.24 -3.38
CA ARG A 109 2.73 -13.93 -4.32
C ARG A 109 2.28 -13.39 -5.68
N LEU A 110 1.00 -13.54 -6.03
CA LEU A 110 0.44 -12.80 -7.15
C LEU A 110 0.61 -11.28 -6.95
N VAL A 111 0.38 -10.81 -5.73
CA VAL A 111 0.39 -9.39 -5.36
C VAL A 111 1.75 -8.96 -4.80
N VAL A 112 2.35 -9.79 -3.94
CA VAL A 112 3.61 -9.53 -3.23
C VAL A 112 4.65 -10.58 -3.64
N GLU A 113 5.38 -10.33 -4.72
CA GLU A 113 6.11 -11.34 -5.51
C GLU A 113 7.12 -12.19 -4.73
N ASP A 114 7.95 -11.57 -3.90
CA ASP A 114 8.97 -12.21 -3.07
C ASP A 114 8.48 -12.50 -1.65
N LEU A 115 7.15 -12.56 -1.44
CA LEU A 115 6.58 -12.80 -0.13
C LEU A 115 7.08 -14.10 0.47
N VAL A 116 7.53 -14.02 1.70
CA VAL A 116 7.83 -15.15 2.56
C VAL A 116 7.26 -14.83 3.94
N ILE A 117 6.68 -15.84 4.61
CA ILE A 117 6.24 -15.70 6.00
C ILE A 117 7.27 -16.36 6.90
N ALA A 118 7.68 -15.69 7.97
CA ALA A 118 8.49 -16.28 9.00
C ALA A 118 7.68 -16.41 10.29
N ARG A 119 7.89 -17.53 10.99
CA ARG A 119 7.38 -17.77 12.32
C ARG A 119 8.44 -17.35 13.34
N THR A 120 8.04 -16.53 14.29
CA THR A 120 8.89 -16.17 15.43
C THR A 120 8.05 -16.16 16.71
N GLN A 121 8.68 -15.82 17.83
CA GLN A 121 8.01 -15.74 19.13
C GLN A 121 8.36 -14.43 19.83
N ASP A 122 7.37 -13.79 20.44
CA ASP A 122 7.61 -12.62 21.28
C ASP A 122 8.27 -12.98 22.62
N HIS A 123 8.49 -11.96 23.47
CA HIS A 123 9.03 -12.12 24.82
C HIS A 123 8.22 -13.09 25.69
N ASP A 124 6.90 -13.14 25.48
CA ASP A 124 5.95 -13.97 26.23
C ASP A 124 5.78 -15.36 25.60
N ARG A 125 6.60 -15.70 24.59
CA ARG A 125 6.54 -16.94 23.79
C ARG A 125 5.26 -17.10 22.96
N ASN A 126 4.53 -16.02 22.71
CA ASN A 126 3.42 -16.05 21.79
C ASN A 126 3.93 -16.09 20.34
N PRO A 127 3.33 -16.89 19.45
CA PRO A 127 3.72 -16.93 18.06
C PRO A 127 3.44 -15.58 17.37
N VAL A 128 4.39 -15.11 16.58
CA VAL A 128 4.27 -13.90 15.77
C VAL A 128 4.64 -14.23 14.34
N GLY A 129 3.75 -13.88 13.41
CA GLY A 129 4.00 -13.94 11.98
C GLY A 129 4.72 -12.69 11.49
N MET A 130 5.72 -12.88 10.65
CA MET A 130 6.39 -11.79 9.94
C MET A 130 6.36 -12.03 8.44
N SER A 131 6.16 -10.98 7.67
CA SER A 131 6.30 -11.03 6.21
C SER A 131 7.62 -10.40 5.78
N TRP A 132 8.28 -11.03 4.83
CA TRP A 132 9.42 -10.48 4.11
C TRP A 132 8.97 -10.01 2.74
N HIS A 133 9.31 -8.77 2.39
CA HIS A 133 9.05 -8.21 1.07
C HIS A 133 10.02 -7.07 0.76
N ASN A 134 10.67 -7.14 -0.40
CA ASN A 134 11.60 -6.14 -0.92
C ASN A 134 12.73 -5.82 0.08
N GLY A 135 13.34 -6.84 0.67
CA GLY A 135 14.48 -6.66 1.58
C GLY A 135 14.12 -6.23 3.00
N LYS A 136 12.83 -6.19 3.34
CA LYS A 136 12.34 -5.62 4.61
C LYS A 136 11.40 -6.59 5.32
N TRP A 137 11.48 -6.61 6.65
CA TRP A 137 10.60 -7.38 7.51
C TRP A 137 9.41 -6.54 7.96
N THR A 138 8.21 -7.14 7.98
CA THR A 138 6.99 -6.51 8.48
C THR A 138 6.28 -7.42 9.46
N ALA A 139 5.93 -6.90 10.62
CA ALA A 139 5.09 -7.57 11.61
C ALA A 139 3.82 -6.74 11.83
N VAL A 140 2.72 -7.39 12.16
CA VAL A 140 1.40 -6.76 12.16
C VAL A 140 0.73 -6.92 13.52
N LEU A 141 0.19 -5.82 14.04
CA LEU A 141 -0.78 -5.83 15.13
C LEU A 141 -2.19 -5.77 14.56
N MET A 142 -3.10 -6.58 15.09
CA MET A 142 -4.54 -6.39 14.92
C MET A 142 -5.06 -5.57 16.09
N VAL A 143 -5.76 -4.48 15.78
CA VAL A 143 -6.49 -3.70 16.80
C VAL A 143 -7.78 -4.43 17.10
N GLU A 144 -8.02 -4.71 18.38
CA GLU A 144 -9.23 -5.41 18.79
C GLU A 144 -10.44 -4.47 18.68
N PRO A 145 -11.51 -4.87 17.99
CA PRO A 145 -12.72 -4.06 17.92
C PRO A 145 -13.30 -3.95 19.33
N THR A 146 -13.44 -2.74 19.85
CA THR A 146 -14.14 -2.52 21.11
C THR A 146 -15.60 -2.99 20.93
N PRO A 147 -16.08 -3.98 21.70
CA PRO A 147 -17.45 -4.45 21.58
C PRO A 147 -18.39 -3.32 21.98
N SER A 148 -19.14 -2.79 21.02
CA SER A 148 -20.19 -1.80 21.28
C SER A 148 -21.49 -2.26 20.61
N LEU A 149 -22.62 -2.05 21.29
CA LEU A 149 -23.95 -2.44 20.82
C LEU A 149 -24.43 -1.57 19.62
N LEU A 150 -23.79 -0.42 19.40
CA LEU A 150 -23.98 0.49 18.29
C LEU A 150 -22.61 1.14 18.00
N ASN A 151 -22.03 0.88 16.83
CA ASN A 151 -20.85 1.57 16.34
C ASN A 151 -21.28 2.69 15.37
N PRO A 152 -21.73 3.87 15.83
CA PRO A 152 -21.84 5.01 14.93
C PRO A 152 -20.45 5.30 14.38
N VAL A 153 -20.38 5.44 13.06
CA VAL A 153 -19.12 5.55 12.30
C VAL A 153 -18.28 6.79 12.70
N ASP A 154 -18.84 7.71 13.48
CA ASP A 154 -18.13 8.88 14.04
C ASP A 154 -17.29 8.57 15.29
N ASN A 155 -17.43 7.41 15.92
CA ASN A 155 -16.65 7.04 17.13
C ASN A 155 -15.41 6.18 16.85
N ALA A 156 -15.06 5.93 15.59
CA ALA A 156 -13.75 5.34 15.35
C ALA A 156 -12.67 6.33 15.79
N PRO A 157 -11.66 5.89 16.55
CA PRO A 157 -10.58 6.78 16.95
C PRO A 157 -9.97 7.41 15.71
N ASN A 158 -9.89 8.74 15.72
CA ASN A 158 -9.10 9.51 14.76
C ASN A 158 -7.71 8.88 14.70
N LEU A 159 -7.18 8.79 13.48
CA LEU A 159 -5.89 8.18 13.15
C LEU A 159 -4.82 8.46 14.21
N PRO A 160 -4.36 7.45 14.98
CA PRO A 160 -3.40 7.65 16.06
C PRO A 160 -1.97 7.83 15.52
N LEU A 161 -1.79 8.46 14.36
CA LEU A 161 -0.49 8.62 13.72
C LEU A 161 0.48 9.36 14.64
N GLY A 162 0.02 10.40 15.35
CA GLY A 162 0.84 11.13 16.32
C GLY A 162 1.35 10.27 17.49
N VAL A 163 0.65 9.19 17.83
CA VAL A 163 1.06 8.23 18.88
C VAL A 163 2.10 7.25 18.34
N LEU A 164 2.12 7.03 17.03
CA LEU A 164 3.03 6.11 16.35
C LEU A 164 4.33 6.78 15.91
N VAL A 165 4.32 8.10 15.67
CA VAL A 165 5.51 8.87 15.25
C VAL A 165 6.71 8.66 16.17
N PRO A 166 6.59 8.75 17.51
CA PRO A 166 7.72 8.50 18.41
C PRO A 166 8.26 7.07 18.35
N CYS A 167 7.48 6.12 17.82
CA CYS A 167 7.93 4.73 17.68
C CYS A 167 8.78 4.50 16.43
N LEU A 168 8.86 5.47 15.49
CA LEU A 168 9.65 5.34 14.25
C LEU A 168 11.14 5.20 14.54
N GLU A 169 11.64 5.86 15.58
CA GLU A 169 13.05 5.85 15.94
C GLU A 169 13.20 5.65 17.44
N ASP A 170 13.79 4.52 17.85
CA ASP A 170 14.07 4.26 19.26
C ASP A 170 15.21 3.25 19.42
N ARG A 171 16.08 3.49 20.41
CA ARG A 171 17.19 2.58 20.82
C ARG A 171 18.01 2.04 19.63
N GLY A 172 18.37 2.91 18.70
CA GLY A 172 19.18 2.57 17.53
C GLY A 172 18.45 1.78 16.44
N VAL A 173 17.14 1.58 16.57
CA VAL A 173 16.27 1.05 15.51
C VAL A 173 15.53 2.21 14.87
N VAL A 174 15.70 2.35 13.55
CA VAL A 174 14.98 3.32 12.72
C VAL A 174 14.09 2.54 11.76
N LEU A 175 12.79 2.59 11.97
CA LEU A 175 11.81 1.88 11.17
C LEU A 175 11.75 2.42 9.74
N ASP A 176 11.38 1.55 8.81
CA ASP A 176 11.07 1.94 7.45
C ASP A 176 9.76 2.72 7.39
N ALA A 177 8.73 2.17 8.03
CA ALA A 177 7.43 2.79 8.16
C ALA A 177 6.59 2.12 9.25
N ILE A 178 5.62 2.86 9.77
CA ILE A 178 4.47 2.30 10.49
C ILE A 178 3.22 2.63 9.68
N GLN A 179 2.45 1.61 9.33
CA GLN A 179 1.26 1.75 8.50
C GLN A 179 0.00 1.32 9.25
N VAL A 180 -0.98 2.21 9.31
CA VAL A 180 -2.34 1.92 9.79
C VAL A 180 -3.19 1.55 8.58
N ILE A 181 -3.72 0.33 8.56
CA ILE A 181 -4.53 -0.20 7.47
C ILE A 181 -5.94 -0.47 7.99
N TRP A 182 -6.93 0.14 7.34
CA TRP A 182 -8.33 -0.19 7.53
C TRP A 182 -8.81 -0.98 6.34
N HIS A 183 -9.46 -2.11 6.59
CA HIS A 183 -10.09 -2.90 5.56
C HIS A 183 -11.56 -3.11 5.91
N CYS A 184 -12.42 -2.64 5.01
CA CYS A 184 -13.83 -2.45 5.29
C CYS A 184 -14.69 -3.19 4.26
N TYR A 185 -15.65 -3.96 4.77
CA TYR A 185 -16.73 -4.54 3.98
C TYR A 185 -18.01 -3.75 4.28
N PRO A 186 -18.62 -3.09 3.29
CA PRO A 186 -19.92 -2.46 3.48
C PRO A 186 -20.99 -3.54 3.71
N GLY A 187 -22.04 -3.25 4.47
CA GLY A 187 -23.13 -4.23 4.69
C GLY A 187 -23.80 -4.69 3.39
N SER A 188 -23.76 -3.84 2.37
CA SER A 188 -24.22 -4.16 1.02
C SER A 188 -23.40 -5.22 0.29
N ALA A 189 -22.15 -5.50 0.68
CA ALA A 189 -21.26 -6.42 -0.04
C ALA A 189 -21.73 -7.89 0.01
N ALA A 190 -22.55 -8.23 1.00
CA ALA A 190 -23.12 -9.57 1.15
C ALA A 190 -24.32 -9.82 0.22
N LEU A 191 -24.93 -8.78 -0.35
CA LEU A 191 -26.18 -8.88 -1.09
C LEU A 191 -25.99 -8.56 -2.58
N PRO A 192 -26.67 -9.26 -3.51
CA PRO A 192 -26.71 -8.89 -4.91
C PRO A 192 -27.22 -7.45 -5.11
N SER A 193 -26.73 -6.80 -6.16
CA SER A 193 -27.04 -5.39 -6.43
C SER A 193 -28.53 -5.08 -6.64
N ASN A 194 -29.30 -6.07 -7.07
CA ASN A 194 -30.75 -6.04 -7.33
C ASN A 194 -31.61 -6.65 -6.21
N SER A 195 -31.02 -6.98 -5.05
CA SER A 195 -31.76 -7.64 -3.96
C SER A 195 -32.76 -6.68 -3.28
N PRO A 196 -34.04 -7.06 -3.10
CA PRO A 196 -34.99 -6.28 -2.31
C PRO A 196 -34.53 -6.04 -0.87
N ALA A 197 -33.86 -7.02 -0.26
CA ALA A 197 -33.29 -6.90 1.09
C ALA A 197 -32.23 -5.79 1.16
N LEU A 198 -31.49 -5.58 0.07
CA LEU A 198 -30.52 -4.49 -0.01
C LEU A 198 -31.21 -3.14 -0.09
N ASN A 199 -32.32 -3.01 -0.84
CA ASN A 199 -33.09 -1.77 -0.87
C ASN A 199 -33.66 -1.42 0.51
N SER A 200 -34.24 -2.39 1.21
CA SER A 200 -34.74 -2.20 2.58
C SER A 200 -33.60 -1.85 3.55
N TYR A 201 -32.45 -2.51 3.44
CA TYR A 201 -31.27 -2.16 4.24
C TYR A 201 -30.84 -0.70 4.01
N LEU A 202 -30.80 -0.25 2.76
CA LEU A 202 -30.40 1.12 2.41
C LEU A 202 -31.42 2.17 2.85
N GLU A 203 -32.71 1.87 2.78
CA GLU A 203 -33.79 2.74 3.28
C GLU A 203 -33.63 2.98 4.79
N VAL A 204 -33.35 1.92 5.55
CA VAL A 204 -33.10 2.00 7.00
C VAL A 204 -31.78 2.71 7.32
N LEU A 205 -30.73 2.45 6.53
CA LEU A 205 -29.40 3.05 6.75
C LEU A 205 -29.39 4.57 6.52
N GLY A 206 -30.25 5.05 5.60
CA GLY A 206 -30.33 6.46 5.24
C GLY A 206 -29.01 7.01 4.67
N ARG A 207 -28.54 8.13 5.21
CA ARG A 207 -27.32 8.84 4.74
C ARG A 207 -26.05 8.48 5.51
N LEU A 208 -26.13 7.57 6.47
CA LEU A 208 -24.99 7.22 7.32
C LEU A 208 -24.03 6.30 6.53
N PRO A 209 -22.73 6.62 6.45
CA PRO A 209 -21.76 5.65 5.96
C PRO A 209 -21.71 4.51 6.98
N ALA A 210 -21.94 3.25 6.57
CA ALA A 210 -21.81 2.10 7.45
C ALA A 210 -20.99 1.00 6.78
N ALA A 211 -19.77 0.80 7.27
CA ALA A 211 -19.08 -0.46 7.06
C ALA A 211 -19.68 -1.49 8.03
N ALA A 212 -20.19 -2.62 7.52
CA ALA A 212 -20.73 -3.67 8.38
C ALA A 212 -19.62 -4.42 9.12
N ARG A 213 -18.42 -4.45 8.53
CA ARG A 213 -17.22 -4.98 9.15
C ARG A 213 -16.05 -4.08 8.82
N ARG A 214 -15.29 -3.69 9.84
CA ARG A 214 -13.99 -3.04 9.67
C ARG A 214 -12.95 -3.77 10.49
N THR A 215 -11.88 -4.19 9.82
CA THR A 215 -10.67 -4.68 10.47
C THR A 215 -9.60 -3.58 10.42
N THR A 216 -8.88 -3.40 11.53
CA THR A 216 -7.78 -2.43 11.61
C THR A 216 -6.48 -3.16 11.93
N TRP A 217 -5.48 -2.97 11.08
CA TRP A 217 -4.14 -3.51 11.25
C TRP A 217 -3.13 -2.38 11.38
N ILE A 218 -2.06 -2.64 12.13
CA ILE A 218 -0.91 -1.75 12.24
C ILE A 218 0.31 -2.56 11.82
N ALA A 219 0.81 -2.30 10.62
CA ALA A 219 1.99 -2.95 10.07
C ALA A 219 3.23 -2.13 10.41
N VAL A 220 4.18 -2.77 11.10
CA VAL A 220 5.46 -2.19 11.50
C VAL A 220 6.54 -2.77 10.59
N ARG A 221 7.18 -1.92 9.79
CA ARG A 221 8.17 -2.35 8.78
C ARG A 221 9.57 -1.92 9.18
N LEU A 222 10.52 -2.85 9.13
CA LEU A 222 11.92 -2.66 9.46
C LEU A 222 12.80 -3.01 8.27
N ASP A 223 13.75 -2.13 7.97
CA ASP A 223 14.82 -2.36 7.02
C ASP A 223 16.08 -2.79 7.80
N PRO A 224 16.53 -4.05 7.67
CA PRO A 224 17.72 -4.55 8.37
C PRO A 224 18.99 -3.77 8.04
N GLN A 225 19.11 -3.23 6.82
CA GLN A 225 20.31 -2.49 6.40
C GLN A 225 20.41 -1.15 7.13
N ARG A 226 19.27 -0.46 7.33
CA ARG A 226 19.21 0.79 8.11
C ARG A 226 19.45 0.55 9.60
N CYS A 227 19.17 -0.66 10.09
CA CYS A 227 19.30 -1.03 11.50
C CYS A 227 20.51 -1.94 11.80
N ALA A 228 21.55 -1.94 10.97
CA ALA A 228 22.64 -2.92 11.03
C ALA A 228 23.29 -3.06 12.43
N LYS A 229 23.54 -1.94 13.12
CA LYS A 229 24.08 -1.95 14.50
C LYS A 229 23.13 -2.65 15.48
N ALA A 230 21.87 -2.27 15.48
CA ALA A 230 20.84 -2.86 16.34
C ALA A 230 20.60 -4.35 16.03
N VAL A 231 20.69 -4.74 14.76
CA VAL A 231 20.63 -6.14 14.32
C VAL A 231 21.84 -6.93 14.85
N GLY A 232 23.04 -6.36 14.73
CA GLY A 232 24.28 -6.96 15.24
C GLY A 232 24.25 -7.21 16.76
N GLU A 233 23.81 -6.23 17.54
CA GLU A 233 23.63 -6.34 18.99
C GLU A 233 22.63 -7.43 19.41
N ARG A 234 21.76 -7.87 18.48
CA ARG A 234 20.71 -8.88 18.72
C ARG A 234 21.05 -10.26 18.15
N GLY A 235 22.32 -10.49 17.82
CA GLY A 235 22.84 -11.76 17.30
C GLY A 235 23.08 -11.78 15.79
N GLY A 236 22.81 -10.67 15.08
CA GLY A 236 23.08 -10.55 13.66
C GLY A 236 22.12 -11.35 12.76
N GLY A 237 22.32 -11.21 11.45
CA GLY A 237 21.57 -11.94 10.43
C GLY A 237 20.05 -11.76 10.51
N VAL A 238 19.32 -12.80 10.08
CA VAL A 238 17.84 -12.80 10.05
C VAL A 238 17.25 -12.77 11.46
N LEU A 239 17.77 -13.58 12.37
CA LEU A 239 17.28 -13.65 13.76
C LEU A 239 17.44 -12.33 14.51
N GLY A 240 18.57 -11.64 14.32
CA GLY A 240 18.80 -10.31 14.88
C GLY A 240 17.81 -9.26 14.35
N ALA A 241 17.47 -9.33 13.05
CA ALA A 241 16.47 -8.47 12.44
C ALA A 241 15.05 -8.76 12.96
N GLN A 242 14.66 -10.03 13.08
CA GLN A 242 13.38 -10.43 13.67
C GLN A 242 13.28 -9.95 15.12
N ARG A 243 14.31 -10.16 15.94
CA ARG A 243 14.35 -9.67 17.34
C ARG A 243 14.25 -8.14 17.43
N ALA A 244 14.93 -7.42 16.53
CA ALA A 244 14.82 -5.96 16.47
C ALA A 244 13.38 -5.52 16.16
N LEU A 245 12.73 -6.20 15.22
CA LEU A 245 11.35 -5.93 14.84
C LEU A 245 10.34 -6.29 15.94
N ILE A 246 10.52 -7.40 16.67
CA ILE A 246 9.68 -7.74 17.84
C ILE A 246 9.76 -6.64 18.90
N GLY A 247 10.97 -6.16 19.17
CA GLY A 247 11.16 -5.05 20.11
C GLY A 247 10.43 -3.79 19.66
N ALA A 248 10.46 -3.45 18.36
CA ALA A 248 9.72 -2.30 17.83
C ALA A 248 8.20 -2.51 17.85
N LEU A 249 7.73 -3.72 17.50
CA LEU A 249 6.33 -4.11 17.53
C LEU A 249 5.73 -4.00 18.94
N SER A 250 6.46 -4.49 19.95
CA SER A 250 6.08 -4.38 21.36
C SER A 250 5.95 -2.93 21.81
N ARG A 251 6.86 -2.03 21.38
CA ARG A 251 6.76 -0.60 21.68
C ARG A 251 5.55 0.06 21.04
N VAL A 252 5.28 -0.26 19.77
CA VAL A 252 4.09 0.23 19.07
C VAL A 252 2.83 -0.24 19.80
N ARG A 253 2.77 -1.52 20.20
CA ARG A 253 1.68 -2.07 21.01
C ARG A 253 1.49 -1.29 22.32
N SER A 254 2.56 -1.10 23.10
CA SER A 254 2.50 -0.36 24.36
C SER A 254 2.06 1.10 24.18
N SER A 255 2.49 1.77 23.09
CA SER A 255 2.06 3.14 22.78
C SER A 255 0.54 3.22 22.51
N LEU A 256 -0.03 2.19 21.86
CA LEU A 256 -1.47 2.07 21.63
C LEU A 256 -2.24 1.74 22.91
N GLU A 257 -1.73 0.81 23.72
CA GLU A 257 -2.32 0.42 25.01
C GLU A 257 -2.41 1.60 25.98
N GLN A 258 -1.39 2.47 26.02
CA GLN A 258 -1.40 3.72 26.81
C GLN A 258 -2.53 4.68 26.40
N ARG A 259 -3.07 4.54 25.19
CA ARG A 259 -4.23 5.29 24.67
C ARG A 259 -5.53 4.51 24.76
N GLY A 260 -5.54 3.36 25.45
CA GLY A 260 -6.71 2.50 25.58
C GLY A 260 -7.10 1.78 24.29
N ILE A 261 -6.15 1.61 23.36
CA ILE A 261 -6.37 0.89 22.09
C ILE A 261 -5.75 -0.51 22.23
N PRO A 262 -6.53 -1.54 22.59
CA PRO A 262 -6.03 -2.90 22.69
C PRO A 262 -5.61 -3.39 21.31
N ALA A 263 -4.39 -3.94 21.22
CA ALA A 263 -3.87 -4.50 20.00
C ALA A 263 -2.99 -5.72 20.31
N ARG A 264 -3.02 -6.72 19.44
CA ARG A 264 -2.24 -7.94 19.60
C ARG A 264 -1.47 -8.27 18.32
N PRO A 265 -0.28 -8.88 18.40
CA PRO A 265 0.41 -9.38 17.22
C PRO A 265 -0.42 -10.47 16.52
N LEU A 266 -0.28 -10.54 15.20
CA LEU A 266 -0.80 -11.65 14.41
C LEU A 266 0.20 -12.80 14.42
N ASP A 267 -0.30 -14.02 14.60
CA ASP A 267 0.49 -15.22 14.33
C ASP A 267 0.63 -15.46 12.80
N PRO A 268 1.42 -16.44 12.34
CA PRO A 268 1.60 -16.70 10.90
C PRO A 268 0.29 -17.01 10.14
N ASP A 269 -0.63 -17.76 10.74
CA ASP A 269 -1.90 -18.15 10.13
C ASP A 269 -2.85 -16.95 10.01
N GLU A 270 -2.92 -16.15 11.06
CA GLU A 270 -3.72 -14.93 11.08
C GLU A 270 -3.16 -13.86 10.14
N LEU A 271 -1.84 -13.76 10.01
CA LEU A 271 -1.18 -12.87 9.05
C LEU A 271 -1.51 -13.27 7.61
N LEU A 272 -1.44 -14.57 7.29
CA LEU A 272 -1.85 -15.09 5.99
C LEU A 272 -3.34 -14.85 5.72
N GLN A 273 -4.19 -15.06 6.72
CA GLN A 273 -5.63 -14.82 6.61
C GLN A 273 -5.94 -13.33 6.40
N ALA A 274 -5.24 -12.43 7.10
CA ALA A 274 -5.33 -10.99 6.91
C ALA A 274 -4.89 -10.59 5.49
N GLY A 275 -3.82 -11.20 4.99
CA GLY A 275 -3.38 -11.06 3.60
C GLY A 275 -4.47 -11.49 2.60
N ILE A 276 -4.99 -12.71 2.73
CA ILE A 276 -5.97 -13.29 1.78
C ILE A 276 -7.27 -12.50 1.76
N SER A 277 -7.78 -12.10 2.94
CA SER A 277 -9.00 -11.30 3.05
C SER A 277 -8.82 -9.91 2.44
N SER A 278 -7.77 -9.19 2.82
CA SER A 278 -7.50 -7.86 2.26
C SER A 278 -7.20 -7.91 0.76
N ALA A 279 -6.61 -9.00 0.26
CA ALA A 279 -6.39 -9.25 -1.16
C ALA A 279 -7.65 -9.70 -1.92
N GLU A 280 -8.79 -9.92 -1.25
CA GLU A 280 -10.00 -10.47 -1.89
C GLU A 280 -9.76 -11.78 -2.66
N LEU A 281 -8.79 -12.58 -2.21
CA LEU A 281 -8.42 -13.86 -2.82
C LEU A 281 -9.14 -15.06 -2.19
N HIS A 282 -10.05 -14.81 -1.24
CA HIS A 282 -10.74 -15.86 -0.50
C HIS A 282 -11.58 -16.79 -1.40
N SER A 283 -12.22 -16.25 -2.43
CA SER A 283 -13.07 -17.02 -3.36
C SER A 283 -12.30 -18.00 -4.25
N VAL A 284 -10.99 -17.80 -4.39
CA VAL A 284 -10.10 -18.63 -5.23
C VAL A 284 -9.14 -19.48 -4.39
N LEU A 285 -9.28 -19.43 -3.07
CA LEU A 285 -8.54 -20.28 -2.15
C LEU A 285 -8.91 -21.75 -2.41
N GLY A 286 -7.92 -22.60 -2.70
CA GLY A 286 -8.17 -24.01 -3.05
C GLY A 286 -8.64 -24.27 -4.46
N SER A 287 -8.59 -23.25 -5.33
CA SER A 287 -8.88 -23.41 -6.75
C SER A 287 -7.97 -24.48 -7.36
N GLN A 288 -8.58 -25.48 -7.99
CA GLN A 288 -7.88 -26.50 -8.80
C GLN A 288 -7.46 -25.97 -10.18
N ARG A 289 -7.76 -24.70 -10.47
CA ARG A 289 -7.38 -24.01 -11.71
C ARG A 289 -6.37 -22.90 -11.41
N PRO A 290 -5.45 -22.61 -12.34
CA PRO A 290 -4.53 -21.48 -12.19
C PRO A 290 -5.29 -20.18 -11.90
N VAL A 291 -4.81 -19.45 -10.89
CA VAL A 291 -5.39 -18.17 -10.48
C VAL A 291 -4.53 -17.05 -11.06
N GLY A 292 -5.15 -16.19 -11.87
CA GLY A 292 -4.46 -15.11 -12.56
C GLY A 292 -4.52 -13.76 -11.84
N LEU A 293 -3.50 -12.95 -12.07
CA LEU A 293 -3.48 -11.52 -11.86
C LEU A 293 -3.15 -10.82 -13.17
N LYS A 294 -3.88 -9.75 -13.49
CA LYS A 294 -3.65 -8.89 -14.66
C LYS A 294 -3.66 -7.43 -14.24
N GLU A 295 -2.52 -6.75 -14.38
CA GLU A 295 -2.40 -5.31 -14.24
C GLU A 295 -2.82 -4.61 -15.54
N ARG A 296 -3.64 -3.58 -15.40
CA ARG A 296 -3.96 -2.59 -16.42
C ARG A 296 -3.45 -1.22 -15.96
N TRP A 297 -3.43 -0.27 -16.88
CA TRP A 297 -2.95 1.08 -16.60
C TRP A 297 -3.76 1.76 -15.49
N ASP A 298 -5.03 1.44 -15.37
CA ASP A 298 -5.99 2.08 -14.46
C ASP A 298 -6.51 1.16 -13.34
N GLY A 299 -6.24 -0.14 -13.37
CA GLY A 299 -6.58 -1.05 -12.26
C GLY A 299 -5.86 -2.40 -12.35
N VAL A 300 -6.10 -3.26 -11.36
CA VAL A 300 -5.61 -4.64 -11.34
C VAL A 300 -6.79 -5.58 -11.21
N THR A 301 -6.76 -6.72 -11.89
CA THR A 301 -7.70 -7.82 -11.64
C THR A 301 -6.94 -9.00 -11.07
N ALA A 302 -7.31 -9.48 -9.88
CA ALA A 302 -6.68 -10.63 -9.23
C ALA A 302 -7.77 -11.60 -8.75
N GLY A 303 -7.66 -12.89 -9.06
CA GLY A 303 -8.67 -13.88 -8.62
C GLY A 303 -10.11 -13.58 -9.09
N GLY A 304 -10.25 -12.83 -10.19
CA GLY A 304 -11.55 -12.38 -10.70
C GLY A 304 -12.09 -11.10 -10.07
N VAL A 305 -11.44 -10.54 -9.06
CA VAL A 305 -11.83 -9.27 -8.41
C VAL A 305 -11.04 -8.11 -9.03
N GLY A 306 -11.72 -7.00 -9.33
CA GLY A 306 -11.11 -5.77 -9.81
C GLY A 306 -10.73 -4.83 -8.67
N HIS A 307 -9.58 -4.17 -8.78
CA HIS A 307 -9.03 -3.25 -7.80
C HIS A 307 -8.59 -1.94 -8.46
N SER A 308 -8.90 -0.81 -7.82
CA SER A 308 -8.46 0.53 -8.21
C SER A 308 -7.85 1.23 -7.01
N SER A 309 -6.60 1.67 -7.12
CA SER A 309 -5.82 2.30 -6.05
C SER A 309 -5.54 3.76 -6.34
N TYR A 310 -5.57 4.57 -5.29
CA TYR A 310 -5.44 6.02 -5.32
C TYR A 310 -4.48 6.47 -4.22
N ALA A 311 -3.67 7.48 -4.52
CA ALA A 311 -2.90 8.20 -3.50
C ALA A 311 -3.66 9.45 -3.05
N ILE A 312 -3.63 9.72 -1.75
CA ILE A 312 -4.05 11.00 -1.17
C ILE A 312 -2.90 11.98 -1.36
N THR A 313 -3.05 12.91 -2.31
CA THR A 313 -1.98 13.86 -2.69
C THR A 313 -2.17 15.25 -2.11
N SER A 314 -3.36 15.55 -1.59
CA SER A 314 -3.63 16.79 -0.87
C SER A 314 -4.51 16.48 0.32
N TRP A 315 -4.14 17.06 1.47
CA TRP A 315 -4.86 16.99 2.74
C TRP A 315 -5.49 18.35 3.02
N PRO A 316 -6.67 18.40 3.67
CA PRO A 316 -7.19 19.66 4.17
C PRO A 316 -6.32 20.18 5.32
N ASN A 317 -6.24 21.50 5.50
CA ASN A 317 -5.47 22.13 6.59
C ASN A 317 -5.98 21.72 7.98
N GLN A 318 -7.28 21.41 8.09
CA GLN A 318 -7.90 20.85 9.28
C GLN A 318 -8.79 19.68 8.87
N MET A 319 -8.59 18.54 9.52
CA MET A 319 -9.37 17.33 9.30
C MET A 319 -10.60 17.36 10.21
N ASN A 320 -11.68 18.00 9.74
CA ASN A 320 -12.92 18.12 10.52
C ASN A 320 -13.81 16.88 10.40
N ASP A 321 -13.73 16.20 9.26
CA ASP A 321 -14.49 15.00 8.94
C ASP A 321 -13.61 13.75 9.01
N SER A 322 -14.18 12.64 9.49
CA SER A 322 -13.46 11.38 9.56
C SER A 322 -13.26 10.73 8.18
N LEU A 323 -12.08 10.15 7.95
CA LEU A 323 -11.81 9.30 6.79
C LEU A 323 -12.73 8.08 6.71
N ASN A 324 -13.48 7.76 7.77
CA ASN A 324 -14.45 6.67 7.73
C ASN A 324 -15.51 6.87 6.65
N ALA A 325 -15.80 8.09 6.21
CA ALA A 325 -16.71 8.33 5.10
C ALA A 325 -16.25 7.62 3.80
N LEU A 326 -14.93 7.46 3.59
CA LEU A 326 -14.38 6.72 2.46
C LEU A 326 -14.61 5.20 2.60
N THR A 327 -14.85 4.69 3.80
CA THR A 327 -15.02 3.24 4.05
C THR A 327 -16.42 2.72 3.74
N GLY A 328 -17.40 3.61 3.59
CA GLY A 328 -18.80 3.28 3.29
C GLY A 328 -19.13 3.14 1.81
N ILE A 329 -18.13 3.04 0.92
CA ILE A 329 -18.37 2.94 -0.52
C ILE A 329 -18.98 1.57 -0.84
N ARG A 330 -20.09 1.58 -1.59
CA ARG A 330 -20.77 0.38 -2.07
C ARG A 330 -19.94 -0.30 -3.16
N ALA A 331 -18.98 -1.09 -2.72
CA ALA A 331 -18.17 -1.98 -3.53
C ALA A 331 -18.04 -3.34 -2.79
N LEU A 332 -17.16 -4.22 -3.26
CA LEU A 332 -16.84 -5.44 -2.51
C LEU A 332 -16.15 -5.07 -1.20
N SER A 333 -15.11 -4.24 -1.27
CA SER A 333 -14.40 -3.73 -0.10
C SER A 333 -13.72 -2.40 -0.38
N THR A 334 -13.40 -1.68 0.69
CA THR A 334 -12.54 -0.49 0.64
C THR A 334 -11.42 -0.64 1.66
N SER A 335 -10.18 -0.40 1.21
CA SER A 335 -8.99 -0.39 2.05
C SER A 335 -8.38 1.00 2.09
N ILE A 336 -8.03 1.47 3.28
CA ILE A 336 -7.31 2.73 3.47
C ILE A 336 -6.02 2.41 4.19
N ALA A 337 -4.89 2.87 3.68
CA ALA A 337 -3.59 2.63 4.28
C ALA A 337 -2.87 3.95 4.50
N LEU A 338 -2.47 4.22 5.74
CA LEU A 338 -1.82 5.45 6.15
C LEU A 338 -0.49 5.14 6.77
N SER A 339 0.57 5.57 6.11
CA SER A 339 1.94 5.23 6.43
C SER A 339 2.69 6.46 6.91
N VAL A 340 3.32 6.36 8.08
CA VAL A 340 4.30 7.33 8.57
C VAL A 340 5.69 6.75 8.44
N SER A 341 6.64 7.55 7.95
CA SER A 341 8.04 7.16 7.75
C SER A 341 8.99 8.31 8.12
N PRO A 342 10.20 8.04 8.59
CA PRO A 342 11.19 9.08 8.86
C PRO A 342 11.62 9.80 7.56
N VAL A 343 11.87 11.11 7.61
CA VAL A 343 12.30 11.94 6.44
C VAL A 343 13.70 12.54 6.56
N GLY A 344 14.46 12.20 7.60
CA GLY A 344 15.87 12.62 7.75
C GLY A 344 16.06 14.06 8.23
N GLU A 345 14.98 14.84 8.35
CA GLU A 345 14.94 16.14 9.02
C GLU A 345 14.37 15.97 10.44
N GLU A 346 14.92 16.70 11.41
CA GLU A 346 14.47 16.64 12.81
C GLU A 346 13.01 17.12 12.93
N ASN A 347 12.18 16.37 13.65
CA ASN A 347 10.75 16.62 13.89
C ASN A 347 9.81 16.57 12.67
N GLU A 348 10.29 16.17 11.50
CA GLU A 348 9.43 15.91 10.35
C GLU A 348 9.22 14.42 10.09
N VAL A 349 8.00 14.06 9.67
CA VAL A 349 7.67 12.70 9.23
C VAL A 349 7.01 12.75 7.86
N GLY A 350 7.40 11.81 7.01
CA GLY A 350 6.69 11.55 5.76
C GLY A 350 5.34 10.91 6.07
N LEU A 351 4.27 11.48 5.53
CA LEU A 351 2.92 10.90 5.57
C LEU A 351 2.49 10.49 4.16
N ARG A 352 2.10 9.23 3.99
CA ARG A 352 1.49 8.73 2.77
C ARG A 352 0.12 8.13 3.05
N GLY A 353 -0.86 8.49 2.24
CA GLY A 353 -2.20 7.91 2.29
C GLY A 353 -2.57 7.23 1.00
N LEU A 354 -3.09 6.02 1.08
CA LEU A 354 -3.60 5.25 -0.04
C LEU A 354 -5.04 4.82 0.21
N VAL A 355 -5.83 4.77 -0.85
CA VAL A 355 -7.18 4.22 -0.84
C VAL A 355 -7.28 3.22 -1.98
N ARG A 356 -7.72 2.00 -1.68
CA ARG A 356 -8.06 0.98 -2.67
C ARG A 356 -9.53 0.62 -2.55
N VAL A 357 -10.19 0.55 -3.69
CA VAL A 357 -11.54 0.01 -3.82
C VAL A 357 -11.46 -1.30 -4.59
N SER A 358 -12.19 -2.31 -4.13
CA SER A 358 -12.31 -3.61 -4.78
C SER A 358 -13.76 -3.86 -5.19
N ALA A 359 -14.00 -4.46 -6.35
CA ALA A 359 -15.34 -4.79 -6.82
C ALA A 359 -15.35 -6.09 -7.63
N ARG A 360 -16.51 -6.77 -7.66
CA ARG A 360 -16.65 -8.06 -8.37
C ARG A 360 -16.78 -7.87 -9.87
N THR A 361 -17.27 -6.71 -10.31
CA THR A 361 -17.46 -6.40 -11.73
C THR A 361 -16.85 -5.04 -12.09
N PRO A 362 -16.50 -4.82 -13.37
CA PRO A 362 -16.00 -3.52 -13.84
C PRO A 362 -17.00 -2.37 -13.61
N ALA A 363 -18.31 -2.61 -13.84
CA ALA A 363 -19.34 -1.58 -13.67
C ALA A 363 -19.51 -1.15 -12.20
N GLU A 364 -19.39 -2.10 -11.26
CA GLU A 364 -19.36 -1.79 -9.83
C GLU A 364 -18.11 -0.98 -9.47
N LEU A 365 -16.95 -1.31 -10.05
CA LEU A 365 -15.71 -0.59 -9.82
C LEU A 365 -15.79 0.86 -10.31
N ASP A 366 -16.32 1.08 -11.53
CA ASP A 366 -16.50 2.42 -12.10
C ASP A 366 -17.45 3.28 -11.24
N THR A 367 -18.53 2.67 -10.74
CA THR A 367 -19.49 3.35 -9.86
C THR A 367 -18.84 3.72 -8.52
N ALA A 368 -18.06 2.80 -7.95
CA ALA A 368 -17.36 3.01 -6.71
C ALA A 368 -16.27 4.08 -6.85
N ASP A 369 -15.56 4.13 -7.99
CA ASP A 369 -14.59 5.16 -8.34
C ASP A 369 -15.23 6.55 -8.43
N ALA A 370 -16.41 6.66 -9.05
CA ALA A 370 -17.17 7.92 -9.10
C ALA A 370 -17.60 8.37 -7.70
N ARG A 371 -18.06 7.43 -6.86
CA ARG A 371 -18.47 7.73 -5.48
C ARG A 371 -17.29 8.15 -4.60
N LEU A 372 -16.15 7.49 -4.75
CA LEU A 372 -14.91 7.82 -4.05
C LEU A 372 -14.48 9.27 -4.34
N LYS A 373 -14.54 9.69 -5.61
CA LYS A 373 -14.25 11.09 -6.02
C LYS A 373 -15.24 12.08 -5.41
N ALA A 374 -16.53 11.76 -5.38
CA ALA A 374 -17.54 12.62 -4.78
C ALA A 374 -17.32 12.81 -3.27
N ILE A 375 -17.01 11.73 -2.55
CA ILE A 375 -16.75 11.77 -1.10
C ILE A 375 -15.45 12.52 -0.80
N SER A 376 -14.36 12.22 -1.52
CA SER A 376 -13.08 12.91 -1.32
C SER A 376 -13.18 14.42 -1.55
N ASN A 377 -13.88 14.87 -2.60
CA ASN A 377 -14.15 16.29 -2.83
C ASN A 377 -14.89 16.95 -1.65
N ARG A 378 -15.86 16.26 -1.05
CA ARG A 378 -16.57 16.75 0.14
C ARG A 378 -15.65 16.87 1.36
N LEU A 379 -14.74 15.91 1.53
CA LEU A 379 -13.74 15.90 2.62
C LEU A 379 -12.56 16.85 2.37
N GLY A 380 -12.50 17.53 1.23
CA GLY A 380 -11.35 18.37 0.85
C GLY A 380 -10.08 17.59 0.52
N LEU A 381 -10.19 16.29 0.22
CA LEU A 381 -9.09 15.41 -0.14
C LEU A 381 -8.92 15.36 -1.66
N THR A 382 -7.68 15.40 -2.13
CA THR A 382 -7.39 15.10 -3.54
C THR A 382 -6.89 13.67 -3.68
N LEU A 383 -7.65 12.85 -4.41
CA LEU A 383 -7.28 11.49 -4.76
C LEU A 383 -6.72 11.42 -6.17
N THR A 384 -5.45 11.03 -6.28
CA THR A 384 -4.79 10.81 -7.56
C THR A 384 -4.72 9.31 -7.86
N PRO A 385 -5.35 8.82 -8.95
CA PRO A 385 -5.27 7.40 -9.31
C PRO A 385 -3.83 6.99 -9.58
N LEU A 386 -3.43 5.81 -9.08
CA LEU A 386 -2.08 5.26 -9.24
C LEU A 386 -1.87 4.62 -10.61
N ARG A 387 -2.14 5.38 -11.67
CA ARG A 387 -2.05 4.87 -13.04
C ARG A 387 -0.65 4.35 -13.37
N GLY A 388 -0.58 3.14 -13.91
CA GLY A 388 0.66 2.40 -14.18
C GLY A 388 1.45 1.99 -12.94
N SER A 389 0.86 2.08 -11.75
CA SER A 389 1.42 1.65 -10.46
C SER A 389 0.33 0.99 -9.60
N GLN A 390 -0.69 0.42 -10.23
CA GLN A 390 -1.87 -0.10 -9.56
C GLN A 390 -1.56 -1.34 -8.75
N LEU A 391 -0.64 -2.20 -9.22
CA LEU A 391 -0.19 -3.37 -8.47
C LEU A 391 0.60 -2.98 -7.21
N ALA A 392 1.45 -1.96 -7.29
CA ALA A 392 2.15 -1.42 -6.13
C ALA A 392 1.16 -0.83 -5.12
N GLY A 393 0.19 -0.01 -5.59
CA GLY A 393 -0.87 0.51 -4.74
C GLY A 393 -1.71 -0.57 -4.09
N TYR A 394 -1.98 -1.66 -4.81
CA TYR A 394 -2.66 -2.82 -4.29
C TYR A 394 -1.85 -3.50 -3.19
N ALA A 395 -0.60 -3.88 -3.45
CA ALA A 395 0.30 -4.48 -2.45
C ALA A 395 0.46 -3.59 -1.21
N ALA A 396 0.58 -2.27 -1.39
CA ALA A 396 0.76 -1.29 -0.32
C ALA A 396 -0.45 -1.10 0.60
N THR A 397 -1.59 -1.71 0.27
CA THR A 397 -2.78 -1.71 1.12
C THR A 397 -3.06 -3.07 1.76
N LEU A 398 -2.13 -4.04 1.60
CA LEU A 398 -2.15 -5.32 2.30
C LEU A 398 -1.28 -5.23 3.56
N PRO A 399 -1.63 -5.96 4.65
CA PRO A 399 -0.83 -6.03 5.87
C PRO A 399 0.38 -6.96 5.69
N LEU A 400 1.15 -6.82 4.60
CA LEU A 400 2.25 -7.70 4.21
C LEU A 400 3.53 -6.94 3.81
N GLY A 401 3.60 -5.65 4.15
CA GLY A 401 4.79 -4.83 3.93
C GLY A 401 4.93 -4.22 2.53
N GLY A 402 3.87 -4.24 1.71
CA GLY A 402 3.86 -3.55 0.42
C GLY A 402 4.08 -2.03 0.54
N ALA A 403 4.61 -1.40 -0.50
CA ALA A 403 4.77 0.05 -0.57
C ALA A 403 4.52 0.58 -1.99
N ALA A 404 4.06 1.82 -2.09
CA ALA A 404 3.76 2.52 -3.35
C ALA A 404 4.21 3.99 -3.33
#